data_AF-A0A6I9Q7F1-F1
#
_entry.id   AF-A0A6I9Q7F1-F1
#
_cell.length_a   1.000
_cell.length_b   1.000
_cell.length_c   1.000
_cell.angle_alpha   90.00
_cell.angle_beta   90.00
_cell.angle_gamma   90.00
#
_symmetry.space_group_name_H-M   'P 1'
#
loop_
_entity.id
_entity.type
_entity.pdbx_description
1 polymer ?
#
loop_
_entity_poly.entity_id
_entity_poly.type
_entity_poly.pdbx_seq_one_letter_code
_entity_poly.pdbx_strand_id
1 'polypeptide(L)'
;MRYSSVVNLQQSMKALTFGLTLVRHGETQYNKEGLLQGQLIDAPLSESGLQQAEAAGCYLKHVLFSNVFVSDMLRARQTAETIMKHNTSCLGLQAVWDPLLKEKSFGTAEGGRVQDLREMAKAAGQTFLDFTPPEGETQEQVEASGCIILCFSGEVALLTLYELLGAPGPR
;
A
#
# COMPACT_ATOMS: atom_id res chain seq x y z
N MET A 1 -23.53 -57.50 -14.88
CA MET A 1 -22.90 -56.69 -13.81
C MET A 1 -22.12 -55.55 -14.46
N ARG A 2 -22.64 -54.32 -14.45
CA ARG A 2 -21.86 -53.11 -14.72
C ARG A 2 -22.40 -52.01 -13.80
N TYR A 3 -21.63 -51.70 -12.77
CA TYR A 3 -21.80 -50.53 -11.93
C TYR A 3 -21.06 -49.37 -12.62
N SER A 4 -21.73 -48.25 -12.85
CA SER A 4 -21.04 -46.97 -12.93
C SER A 4 -22.05 -45.85 -12.69
N SER A 5 -22.23 -45.51 -11.42
CA SER A 5 -22.89 -44.28 -10.99
C SER A 5 -21.83 -43.17 -10.99
N VAL A 6 -21.80 -42.37 -12.05
CA VAL A 6 -21.03 -41.12 -12.06
C VAL A 6 -21.84 -40.10 -11.26
N VAL A 7 -21.40 -39.83 -10.04
CA VAL A 7 -21.96 -38.76 -9.20
C VAL A 7 -21.53 -37.43 -9.83
N ASN A 8 -22.50 -36.67 -10.33
CA ASN A 8 -22.30 -35.37 -10.96
C ASN A 8 -22.10 -34.31 -9.86
N LEU A 9 -20.84 -34.05 -9.50
CA LEU A 9 -20.44 -32.99 -8.57
C LEU A 9 -20.36 -31.64 -9.30
N GLN A 10 -21.50 -31.12 -9.76
CA GLN A 10 -21.62 -29.69 -10.06
C GLN A 10 -22.00 -28.94 -8.79
N GLN A 11 -21.05 -28.85 -7.85
CA GLN A 11 -21.15 -27.87 -6.77
C GLN A 11 -20.91 -26.50 -7.37
N SER A 12 -21.97 -25.68 -7.45
CA SER A 12 -21.91 -24.28 -7.85
C SER A 12 -20.92 -23.55 -6.94
N MET A 13 -19.75 -23.19 -7.49
CA MET A 13 -18.85 -22.25 -6.84
C MET A 13 -19.55 -20.90 -6.82
N LYS A 14 -20.05 -20.47 -5.65
CA LYS A 14 -20.45 -19.07 -5.46
C LYS A 14 -19.20 -18.22 -5.62
N ALA A 15 -19.24 -17.24 -6.51
CA ALA A 15 -18.19 -16.23 -6.61
C ALA A 15 -18.08 -15.50 -5.26
N LEU A 16 -16.85 -15.44 -4.73
CA LEU A 16 -16.56 -14.65 -3.53
C LEU A 16 -16.31 -13.22 -3.98
N THR A 17 -17.18 -12.30 -3.54
CA THR A 17 -17.00 -10.86 -3.76
C THR A 17 -16.47 -10.22 -2.49
N PHE A 18 -15.41 -9.42 -2.64
CA PHE A 18 -14.85 -8.64 -1.54
C PHE A 18 -14.46 -7.25 -2.04
N GLY A 19 -14.41 -6.32 -1.10
CA GLY A 19 -14.03 -4.94 -1.27
C GLY A 19 -12.59 -4.76 -0.84
N LEU A 20 -11.84 -4.06 -1.68
CA LEU A 20 -10.44 -3.77 -1.45
C LEU A 20 -10.27 -2.28 -1.23
N THR A 21 -9.79 -1.91 -0.03
CA THR A 21 -9.41 -0.55 0.30
C THR A 21 -7.89 -0.44 0.33
N LEU A 22 -7.32 0.31 -0.60
CA LEU A 22 -5.88 0.56 -0.68
C LEU A 22 -5.57 1.93 -0.09
N VAL A 23 -4.69 1.99 0.91
CA VAL A 23 -4.25 3.23 1.56
C VAL A 23 -2.74 3.36 1.43
N ARG A 24 -2.26 4.44 0.81
CA ARG A 24 -0.83 4.78 0.85
C ARG A 24 -0.47 5.27 2.25
N HIS A 25 0.75 4.99 2.72
CA HIS A 25 1.21 5.54 4.01
C HIS A 25 1.21 7.08 4.02
N GLY A 26 1.13 7.68 5.22
CA GLY A 26 1.21 9.13 5.40
C GLY A 26 2.59 9.68 5.00
N GLU A 27 2.67 10.99 4.80
CA GLU A 27 3.92 11.68 4.44
C GLU A 27 5.05 11.41 5.46
N THR A 28 6.26 11.15 4.96
CA THR A 28 7.51 11.14 5.75
C THR A 28 8.35 12.38 5.45
N GLN A 29 9.40 12.62 6.24
CA GLN A 29 10.35 13.70 5.96
C GLN A 29 11.01 13.56 4.56
N TYR A 30 11.27 12.33 4.10
CA TYR A 30 11.82 12.06 2.77
C TYR A 30 10.86 12.49 1.67
N ASN A 31 9.56 12.22 1.83
CA ASN A 31 8.57 12.67 0.86
C ASN A 31 8.51 14.20 0.80
N LYS A 32 8.54 14.86 1.96
CA LYS A 32 8.53 16.32 2.08
C LYS A 32 9.75 16.97 1.41
N GLU A 33 10.91 16.33 1.49
CA GLU A 33 12.16 16.79 0.90
C GLU A 33 12.33 16.38 -0.58
N GLY A 34 11.39 15.60 -1.14
CA GLY A 34 11.48 15.11 -2.51
C GLY A 34 12.57 14.07 -2.72
N LEU A 35 12.88 13.30 -1.67
CA LEU A 35 13.88 12.23 -1.67
C LEU A 35 13.23 10.86 -1.93
N LEU A 36 13.97 9.98 -2.58
CA LEU A 36 13.56 8.60 -2.80
C LEU A 36 13.59 7.83 -1.50
N GLN A 37 12.48 7.15 -1.22
CA GLN A 37 12.34 6.31 -0.06
C GLN A 37 11.80 4.95 -0.51
N GLY A 38 12.66 3.93 -0.48
CA GLY A 38 12.30 2.55 -0.82
C GLY A 38 12.33 1.66 0.42
N GLN A 39 13.15 0.62 0.39
CA GLN A 39 13.24 -0.41 1.43
C GLN A 39 14.39 -0.19 2.41
N LEU A 40 15.47 0.48 2.00
CA LEU A 40 16.63 0.73 2.86
C LEU A 40 16.35 1.84 3.89
N ILE A 41 15.36 2.69 3.61
CA ILE A 41 15.02 3.85 4.43
C ILE A 41 13.66 3.67 5.11
N ASP A 42 13.68 3.18 6.34
CA ASP A 42 12.49 3.00 7.17
C ASP A 42 12.19 4.21 8.08
N ALA A 43 12.03 5.39 7.47
CA ALA A 43 11.73 6.62 8.20
C ALA A 43 10.27 6.63 8.72
N PRO A 44 10.03 7.20 9.91
CA PRO A 44 8.68 7.37 10.45
C PRO A 44 7.88 8.42 9.68
N LEU A 45 6.58 8.50 9.98
CA LEU A 45 5.70 9.58 9.54
C LEU A 45 6.20 10.95 10.06
N SER A 46 6.01 11.98 9.23
CA SER A 46 6.14 13.37 9.65
C SER A 46 4.92 13.77 10.52
N GLU A 47 4.97 14.95 11.13
CA GLU A 47 3.81 15.52 11.83
C GLU A 47 2.58 15.63 10.90
N SER A 48 2.80 16.06 9.66
CA SER A 48 1.77 16.10 8.61
C SER A 48 1.28 14.68 8.27
N GLY A 49 2.19 13.71 8.14
CA GLY A 49 1.83 12.31 7.90
C GLY A 49 0.96 11.69 9.00
N LEU A 50 1.23 12.03 10.27
CA LEU A 50 0.38 11.63 11.39
C LEU A 50 -1.03 12.23 11.28
N GLN A 51 -1.13 13.53 10.95
CA GLN A 51 -2.43 14.19 10.73
C GLN A 51 -3.20 13.58 9.55
N GLN A 52 -2.50 13.20 8.47
CA GLN A 52 -3.10 12.49 7.33
C GLN A 52 -3.67 11.13 7.74
N ALA A 53 -2.91 10.36 8.54
CA ALA A 53 -3.37 9.06 9.04
C ALA A 53 -4.58 9.21 9.98
N GLU A 54 -4.60 10.23 10.83
CA GLU A 54 -5.73 10.58 11.70
C GLU A 54 -6.99 10.93 10.87
N ALA A 55 -6.83 11.75 9.83
CA ALA A 55 -7.91 12.11 8.92
C ALA A 55 -8.49 10.89 8.18
N ALA A 56 -7.63 9.99 7.72
CA ALA A 56 -8.06 8.73 7.09
C ALA A 56 -8.75 7.79 8.07
N GLY A 57 -8.26 7.70 9.31
CA GLY A 57 -8.93 6.95 10.37
C GLY A 57 -10.35 7.47 10.61
N CYS A 58 -10.52 8.79 10.66
CA CYS A 58 -11.83 9.43 10.76
C CYS A 58 -12.72 9.13 9.55
N TYR A 59 -12.18 9.23 8.34
CA TYR A 59 -12.91 8.97 7.09
C TYR A 59 -13.38 7.50 7.00
N LEU A 60 -12.50 6.56 7.38
CA LEU A 60 -12.76 5.13 7.34
C LEU A 60 -13.44 4.60 8.61
N LYS A 61 -13.84 5.46 9.55
CA LYS A 61 -14.29 5.09 10.90
C LYS A 61 -15.35 3.99 10.96
N HIS A 62 -16.27 3.99 10.00
CA HIS A 62 -17.42 3.08 9.95
C HIS A 62 -17.28 1.98 8.89
N VAL A 63 -16.19 1.99 8.13
CA VAL A 63 -15.92 0.92 7.16
C VAL A 63 -15.59 -0.35 7.94
N LEU A 64 -16.34 -1.42 7.66
CA LEU A 64 -16.08 -2.74 8.24
C LEU A 64 -14.88 -3.33 7.53
N PHE A 65 -13.77 -3.58 8.22
CA PHE A 65 -12.67 -4.38 7.65
C PHE A 65 -12.71 -5.79 8.25
N SER A 66 -12.61 -6.80 7.39
CA SER A 66 -12.46 -8.20 7.80
C SER A 66 -11.00 -8.60 7.93
N ASN A 67 -10.11 -7.99 7.15
CA ASN A 67 -8.67 -8.22 7.19
C ASN A 67 -7.91 -6.91 6.95
N VAL A 68 -6.72 -6.81 7.55
CA VAL A 68 -5.80 -5.68 7.37
C VAL A 68 -4.41 -6.25 7.11
N PHE A 69 -3.85 -5.95 5.95
CA PHE A 69 -2.48 -6.27 5.59
C PHE A 69 -1.67 -4.99 5.44
N VAL A 70 -0.45 -5.01 5.97
CA VAL A 70 0.38 -3.81 6.08
C VAL A 70 1.81 -4.21 5.73
N SER A 71 2.52 -3.38 4.97
CA SER A 71 3.97 -3.50 4.91
C SER A 71 4.57 -3.43 6.32
N ASP A 72 5.61 -4.21 6.57
CA ASP A 72 6.42 -4.17 7.80
C ASP A 72 7.20 -2.83 7.97
N MET A 73 7.22 -1.97 6.95
CA MET A 73 7.78 -0.62 7.03
C MET A 73 7.08 0.23 8.10
N LEU A 74 7.85 0.89 8.96
CA LEU A 74 7.39 1.72 10.07
C LEU A 74 6.33 2.75 9.64
N ARG A 75 6.55 3.46 8.53
CA ARG A 75 5.58 4.44 7.99
C ARG A 75 4.22 3.84 7.67
N ALA A 76 4.19 2.62 7.13
CA ALA A 76 2.95 1.90 6.82
C ALA A 76 2.27 1.42 8.10
N ARG A 77 3.05 0.86 9.05
CA ARG A 77 2.56 0.44 10.37
C ARG A 77 1.93 1.60 11.15
N GLN A 78 2.64 2.73 11.28
CA GLN A 78 2.12 3.91 11.97
C GLN A 78 0.82 4.43 11.33
N THR A 79 0.73 4.41 10.01
CA THR A 79 -0.49 4.82 9.30
C THR A 79 -1.65 3.86 9.60
N ALA A 80 -1.41 2.55 9.47
CA ALA A 80 -2.43 1.52 9.69
C ALA A 80 -2.92 1.50 11.14
N GLU A 81 -2.00 1.57 12.11
CA GLU A 81 -2.32 1.62 13.54
C GLU A 81 -3.20 2.83 13.88
N THR A 82 -2.86 4.01 13.34
CA THR A 82 -3.68 5.22 13.52
C THR A 82 -5.06 5.06 12.91
N ILE A 83 -5.18 4.53 11.69
CA ILE A 83 -6.47 4.28 11.04
C ILE A 83 -7.33 3.30 11.87
N MET A 84 -6.73 2.19 12.31
CA MET A 84 -7.42 1.16 13.09
C MET A 84 -7.86 1.67 14.46
N LYS A 85 -7.08 2.55 15.09
CA LYS A 85 -7.43 3.19 16.37
C LYS A 85 -8.74 3.99 16.28
N HIS A 86 -9.01 4.64 15.15
CA HIS A 86 -10.23 5.41 14.93
C HIS A 86 -11.40 4.58 14.42
N ASN A 87 -11.12 3.44 13.78
CA ASN A 87 -12.14 2.61 13.20
C ASN A 87 -12.93 1.83 14.27
N THR A 88 -14.24 2.13 14.36
CA THR A 88 -15.15 1.52 15.35
C THR A 88 -15.56 0.10 15.02
N SER A 89 -15.38 -0.30 13.75
CA SER A 89 -15.81 -1.57 13.20
C SER A 89 -14.72 -2.65 13.26
N CYS A 90 -13.48 -2.27 13.60
CA CYS A 90 -12.31 -3.15 13.62
C CYS A 90 -11.81 -3.47 15.05
N LEU A 91 -12.63 -3.23 16.07
CA LEU A 91 -12.28 -3.50 17.46
C LEU A 91 -11.90 -4.98 17.65
N GLY A 92 -10.61 -5.24 17.90
CA GLY A 92 -10.06 -6.57 18.09
C GLY A 92 -9.47 -7.23 16.83
N LEU A 93 -9.56 -6.59 15.66
CA LEU A 93 -8.86 -7.04 14.46
C LEU A 93 -7.36 -6.75 14.59
N GLN A 94 -6.52 -7.73 14.28
CA GLN A 94 -5.07 -7.58 14.26
C GLN A 94 -4.60 -7.39 12.82
N ALA A 95 -3.74 -6.41 12.59
CA ALA A 95 -3.08 -6.23 11.30
C ALA A 95 -2.05 -7.34 11.07
N VAL A 96 -2.02 -7.87 9.85
CA VAL A 96 -0.98 -8.80 9.38
C VAL A 96 0.11 -7.99 8.72
N TRP A 97 1.33 -8.10 9.23
CA TRP A 97 2.48 -7.45 8.62
C TRP A 97 3.07 -8.38 7.57
N ASP A 98 3.15 -7.90 6.34
CA ASP A 98 3.59 -8.68 5.19
C ASP A 98 4.75 -7.97 4.47
N PRO A 99 5.97 -8.53 4.52
CA PRO A 99 7.12 -8.00 3.79
C PRO A 99 6.94 -7.92 2.28
N LEU A 100 6.00 -8.67 1.68
CA LEU A 100 5.71 -8.58 0.25
C LEU A 100 5.10 -7.22 -0.14
N LEU A 101 4.47 -6.51 0.81
CA LEU A 101 3.85 -5.20 0.57
C LEU A 101 4.84 -4.03 0.59
N LYS A 102 6.15 -4.29 0.69
CA LYS A 102 7.19 -3.25 0.71
C LYS A 102 7.17 -2.42 -0.58
N GLU A 103 7.53 -1.14 -0.43
CA GLU A 103 7.75 -0.27 -1.58
C GLU A 103 8.87 -0.83 -2.47
N LYS A 104 8.86 -0.46 -3.76
CA LYS A 104 9.95 -0.77 -4.69
C LYS A 104 11.29 -0.33 -4.10
N SER A 105 12.27 -1.23 -4.07
CA SER A 105 13.65 -0.89 -3.76
C SER A 105 14.23 -0.02 -4.88
N PHE A 106 14.76 1.15 -4.52
CA PHE A 106 15.50 1.99 -5.46
C PHE A 106 17.02 1.75 -5.36
N GLY A 107 17.45 0.72 -4.63
CA GLY A 107 18.85 0.34 -4.50
C GLY A 107 19.71 1.52 -4.07
N THR A 108 20.80 1.76 -4.79
CA THR A 108 21.76 2.83 -4.49
C THR A 108 21.19 4.24 -4.69
N ALA A 109 20.01 4.38 -5.31
CA ALA A 109 19.37 5.68 -5.51
C ALA A 109 18.51 6.13 -4.31
N GLU A 110 18.26 5.27 -3.33
CA GLU A 110 17.54 5.67 -2.11
C GLU A 110 18.25 6.81 -1.37
N GLY A 111 17.46 7.77 -0.86
CA GLY A 111 17.96 9.00 -0.24
C GLY A 111 18.41 10.08 -1.24
N GLY A 112 18.55 9.75 -2.53
CA GLY A 112 18.75 10.72 -3.60
C GLY A 112 17.46 11.48 -3.96
N ARG A 113 17.56 12.51 -4.80
CA ARG A 113 16.36 13.26 -5.23
C ARG A 113 15.55 12.41 -6.21
N VAL A 114 14.21 12.45 -6.06
CA VAL A 114 13.29 11.83 -7.02
C VAL A 114 13.52 12.38 -8.44
N GLN A 115 13.88 13.66 -8.54
CA GLN A 115 14.17 14.32 -9.81
C GLN A 115 15.39 13.71 -10.52
N ASP A 116 16.45 13.36 -9.79
CA ASP A 116 17.66 12.75 -10.37
C ASP A 116 17.32 11.40 -10.99
N LEU A 117 16.48 10.60 -10.33
CA LEU A 117 16.00 9.32 -10.87
C LEU A 117 15.11 9.50 -12.11
N ARG A 118 14.26 10.54 -12.13
CA ARG A 118 13.49 10.89 -13.35
C ARG A 118 14.39 11.25 -14.51
N GLU A 119 15.49 11.96 -14.25
CA GLU A 119 16.47 12.34 -15.27
C GLU A 119 17.26 11.12 -15.76
N MET A 120 17.67 10.22 -14.86
CA MET A 120 18.30 8.95 -15.22
C MET A 120 17.37 8.09 -16.09
N ALA A 121 16.10 7.95 -15.71
CA ALA A 121 15.09 7.24 -16.49
C ALA A 121 14.94 7.83 -17.90
N LYS A 122 14.82 9.17 -17.98
CA LYS A 122 14.71 9.89 -19.25
C LYS A 122 15.96 9.71 -20.13
N ALA A 123 17.16 9.76 -19.55
CA ALA A 123 18.41 9.54 -20.26
C ALA A 123 18.53 8.10 -20.80
N ALA A 124 17.94 7.13 -20.10
CA ALA A 124 17.83 5.74 -20.54
C ALA A 124 16.69 5.50 -21.55
N GLY A 125 15.87 6.51 -21.88
CA GLY A 125 14.71 6.37 -22.75
C GLY A 125 13.57 5.55 -22.12
N GLN A 126 13.54 5.43 -20.79
CA GLN A 126 12.56 4.67 -20.03
C GLN A 126 11.62 5.60 -19.25
N THR A 127 10.45 5.07 -18.87
CA THR A 127 9.58 5.77 -17.92
C THR A 127 10.13 5.65 -16.50
N PHE A 128 9.68 6.51 -15.58
CA PHE A 128 10.08 6.42 -14.17
C PHE A 128 9.70 5.09 -13.51
N LEU A 129 8.54 4.51 -13.90
CA LEU A 129 8.09 3.22 -13.37
C LEU A 129 8.97 2.07 -13.87
N ASP A 130 9.28 2.08 -15.16
CA ASP A 130 10.01 0.98 -15.82
C ASP A 130 11.52 1.04 -15.54
N PHE A 131 12.05 2.23 -15.27
CA PHE A 131 13.47 2.39 -14.95
C PHE A 131 13.82 1.70 -13.64
N THR A 132 14.94 0.97 -13.68
CA THR A 132 15.50 0.27 -12.53
C THR A 132 16.89 0.84 -12.24
N PRO A 133 17.06 1.59 -11.13
CA PRO A 133 18.39 2.06 -10.73
C PRO A 133 19.28 0.88 -10.31
N PRO A 134 20.62 1.08 -10.26
CA PRO A 134 21.54 0.05 -9.78
C PRO A 134 21.14 -0.50 -8.41
N GLU A 135 21.16 -1.83 -8.27
CA GLU A 135 20.74 -2.57 -7.08
C GLU A 135 19.27 -2.38 -6.67
N GLY A 136 18.45 -1.74 -7.52
CA GLY A 136 17.01 -1.61 -7.34
C GLY A 136 16.23 -2.81 -7.86
N GLU A 137 14.95 -2.85 -7.52
CA GLU A 137 14.01 -3.85 -8.03
C GLU A 137 13.44 -3.43 -9.38
N THR A 138 13.24 -4.40 -10.26
CA THR A 138 12.50 -4.23 -11.51
C THR A 138 10.99 -4.24 -11.25
N GLN A 139 10.18 -3.78 -12.22
CA GLN A 139 8.73 -3.81 -12.12
C GLN A 139 8.17 -5.24 -11.98
N GLU A 140 8.87 -6.24 -12.55
CA GLU A 140 8.49 -7.65 -12.50
C GLU A 140 8.76 -8.28 -11.12
N GLN A 141 9.72 -7.73 -10.37
CA GLN A 141 10.06 -8.17 -9.01
C GLN A 141 9.18 -7.53 -7.95
N VAL A 142 8.44 -6.48 -8.29
CA VAL A 142 7.54 -5.75 -7.38
C VAL A 142 6.20 -6.49 -7.27
N GLU A 143 6.01 -7.21 -6.16
CA GLU A 143 4.75 -7.88 -5.83
C GLU A 143 3.86 -6.97 -4.96
N ALA A 144 3.14 -6.02 -5.58
CA ALA A 144 2.22 -5.09 -4.92
C ALA A 144 2.87 -4.13 -3.87
N SER A 145 3.53 -3.08 -4.37
CA SER A 145 4.29 -2.16 -3.51
C SER A 145 3.50 -1.07 -2.79
N GLY A 146 3.97 -0.71 -1.59
CA GLY A 146 3.76 0.59 -0.95
C GLY A 146 2.37 0.82 -0.35
N CYS A 147 1.52 -0.20 -0.32
CA CYS A 147 0.12 -0.09 0.05
C CYS A 147 -0.19 -0.77 1.39
N ILE A 148 -1.04 -0.13 2.18
CA ILE A 148 -1.83 -0.77 3.23
C ILE A 148 -3.07 -1.32 2.55
N ILE A 149 -3.31 -2.61 2.72
CA ILE A 149 -4.44 -3.31 2.09
C ILE A 149 -5.46 -3.65 3.16
N LEU A 150 -6.61 -2.97 3.13
CA LEU A 150 -7.73 -3.23 4.01
C LEU A 150 -8.81 -3.96 3.20
N CYS A 151 -9.22 -5.15 3.62
CA CYS A 151 -10.19 -5.97 2.90
C CYS A 151 -11.51 -6.06 3.68
N PHE A 152 -12.64 -6.08 2.97
CA PHE A 152 -13.97 -6.30 3.53
C PHE A 152 -14.89 -7.04 2.58
N SER A 153 -16.09 -7.43 3.00
CA SER A 153 -17.09 -7.97 2.07
C SER A 153 -17.88 -6.80 1.44
N GLY A 154 -17.50 -6.33 0.24
CA GLY A 154 -18.16 -5.19 -0.41
C GLY A 154 -17.41 -4.60 -1.62
N GLU A 155 -17.55 -3.30 -1.86
CA GLU A 155 -16.99 -2.58 -3.04
C GLU A 155 -15.52 -2.15 -2.86
N VAL A 156 -14.82 -1.83 -3.95
CA VAL A 156 -13.41 -1.41 -3.96
C VAL A 156 -13.30 0.11 -3.76
N ALA A 157 -12.40 0.56 -2.90
CA ALA A 157 -12.10 1.98 -2.69
C ALA A 157 -10.58 2.23 -2.71
N LEU A 158 -10.09 3.13 -3.58
CA LEU A 158 -8.70 3.59 -3.52
C LEU A 158 -8.65 4.89 -2.72
N LEU A 159 -7.83 4.94 -1.66
CA LEU A 159 -7.66 6.12 -0.82
C LEU A 159 -6.21 6.60 -0.85
N THR A 160 -5.99 7.74 -1.48
CA THR A 160 -4.69 8.42 -1.44
C THR A 160 -4.71 9.48 -0.34
N LEU A 161 -3.85 9.35 0.67
CA LEU A 161 -3.88 10.23 1.85
C LEU A 161 -3.63 11.71 1.56
N TYR A 162 -2.96 12.05 0.45
CA TYR A 162 -2.73 13.44 0.03
C TYR A 162 -4.03 14.20 -0.23
N GLU A 163 -5.10 13.51 -0.64
CA GLU A 163 -6.37 14.16 -1.01
C GLU A 163 -7.22 14.55 0.20
N LEU A 164 -7.01 13.90 1.36
CA LEU A 164 -7.85 14.11 2.55
C LEU A 164 -7.56 15.41 3.31
N LEU A 165 -6.40 16.05 3.09
CA LEU A 165 -6.03 17.32 3.72
C LEU A 165 -5.87 18.49 2.73
N GLY A 166 -6.26 18.31 1.47
CA GLY A 166 -6.13 19.37 0.45
C GLY A 166 -4.68 19.79 0.16
N ALA A 167 -3.70 18.92 0.47
CA ALA A 167 -2.30 19.18 0.14
C ALA A 167 -2.12 19.00 -1.38
N PRO A 168 -1.61 20.01 -2.10
CA PRO A 168 -1.34 19.86 -3.53
C PRO A 168 -0.34 18.72 -3.70
N GLY A 169 -0.72 17.70 -4.46
CA GLY A 169 0.18 16.59 -4.80
C GLY A 169 1.50 17.11 -5.39
N PRO A 170 2.57 16.32 -5.34
CA PRO A 170 3.84 16.71 -5.93
C PRO A 170 3.64 16.97 -7.43
N ARG A 171 3.91 18.20 -7.86
CA ARG A 171 3.90 18.58 -9.28
C ARG A 171 5.06 17.91 -10.02
#